data_AF-A0A967DCV9-F1
#
_entry.id   AF-A0A967DCV9-F1
#
_cell.length_a   1.000
_cell.length_b   1.000
_cell.length_c   1.000
_cell.angle_alpha   90.00
_cell.angle_beta   90.00
_cell.angle_gamma   90.00
#
_symmetry.space_group_name_H-M   'P 1'
#
loop_
_entity.id
_entity.type
_entity.pdbx_description
1 polymer ?
#
loop_
_entity_poly.entity_id
_entity_poly.type
_entity_poly.pdbx_seq_one_letter_code
_entity_poly.pdbx_strand_id
1 'polypeptide(L)'
;MSLDISCPNCETDEHLTGQRTDAVIVVTCSNCSLIWERPAAPHCERCGSTDVVAHPVPLIERSRGTQMSITAMHVETRCRICDADELRERGTGHLPPSLQ
;
A
#
# COMPACT_ATOMS: atom_id res chain seq x y z
N MET A 1 1.02 8.31 3.79
CA MET A 1 1.65 7.65 2.64
C MET A 1 1.04 8.18 1.36
N SER A 2 1.81 8.95 0.57
CA SER A 2 1.37 9.37 -0.76
C SER A 2 1.60 8.19 -1.70
N LEU A 3 0.55 7.64 -2.31
CA LEU A 3 0.76 6.80 -3.49
C LEU A 3 1.20 7.74 -4.60
N ASP A 4 2.41 7.55 -5.09
CA ASP A 4 2.91 8.21 -6.28
C ASP A 4 1.99 7.79 -7.43
N ILE A 5 1.20 8.73 -7.95
CA ILE A 5 0.19 8.48 -8.98
C ILE A 5 0.50 9.37 -10.16
N SER A 6 0.85 8.76 -11.30
CA SER A 6 1.15 9.46 -12.53
C SER A 6 0.15 9.09 -13.62
N CYS A 7 -0.04 10.00 -14.59
CA CYS A 7 -0.81 9.71 -15.79
C CYS A 7 -0.13 8.59 -16.59
N PRO A 8 -0.81 7.48 -16.93
CA PRO A 8 -0.24 6.42 -17.75
C PRO A 8 0.25 6.86 -19.15
N ASN A 9 -0.22 8.02 -19.64
CA ASN A 9 0.12 8.53 -20.95
C ASN A 9 1.10 9.72 -20.92
N CYS A 10 1.05 10.54 -19.88
CA CYS A 10 1.91 11.73 -19.76
C CYS A 10 3.08 11.52 -18.80
N GLU A 11 3.03 10.48 -17.97
CA GLU A 11 4.01 10.17 -16.93
C GLU A 11 4.20 11.30 -15.88
N THR A 12 3.24 12.23 -15.79
CA THR A 12 3.20 13.35 -14.83
C THR A 12 1.97 13.26 -13.93
N ASP A 13 2.08 13.80 -12.71
CA ASP A 13 1.02 13.94 -11.71
C ASP A 13 0.38 15.34 -11.68
N GLU A 14 0.98 16.32 -12.37
CA GLU A 14 0.66 17.76 -12.26
C GLU A 14 -0.75 18.13 -12.73
N HIS A 15 -1.35 17.27 -13.56
CA HIS A 15 -2.65 17.53 -14.20
C HIS A 15 -3.71 16.48 -13.82
N LEU A 16 -3.56 15.83 -12.67
CA LEU A 16 -4.49 14.80 -12.23
C LEU A 16 -5.59 15.36 -11.34
N THR A 17 -6.84 14.98 -11.65
CA THR A 17 -8.01 15.30 -10.85
C THR A 17 -8.69 14.00 -10.45
N GLY A 18 -9.01 13.85 -9.15
CA GLY A 18 -9.64 12.63 -8.63
C GLY A 18 -11.07 12.91 -8.15
N GLN A 19 -12.03 12.11 -8.61
CA GLN A 19 -13.39 12.08 -8.07
C GLN A 19 -13.65 10.74 -7.38
N ARG A 20 -13.93 10.80 -6.08
CA ARG A 20 -14.23 9.62 -5.28
C ARG A 20 -15.69 9.22 -5.45
N THR A 21 -15.91 7.96 -5.81
CA THR A 21 -17.18 7.23 -5.75
C THR A 21 -16.99 6.11 -4.69
N ASP A 22 -18.06 5.56 -4.12
CA ASP A 22 -17.99 4.67 -2.95
C ASP A 22 -16.84 3.64 -2.99
N ALA A 23 -16.71 2.89 -4.08
CA ALA A 23 -15.70 1.85 -4.25
C ALA A 23 -14.43 2.27 -5.02
N VAL A 24 -14.50 3.34 -5.82
CA VAL A 24 -13.45 3.72 -6.78
C VAL A 24 -13.18 5.22 -6.77
N ILE A 25 -11.94 5.60 -7.04
CA ILE A 25 -11.54 6.97 -7.38
C ILE A 25 -11.38 6.99 -8.90
N VAL A 26 -12.21 7.78 -9.57
CA VAL A 26 -12.06 8.08 -10.99
C VAL A 26 -11.00 9.17 -11.10
N VAL A 27 -9.92 8.89 -11.82
CA VAL A 27 -8.82 9.82 -12.04
C VAL A 27 -8.87 10.30 -13.48
N THR A 28 -8.83 11.62 -13.65
CA THR A 28 -8.84 12.29 -14.95
C THR A 28 -7.58 13.11 -15.10
N CYS A 29 -6.83 12.87 -16.18
CA CYS A 29 -5.71 13.73 -16.59
C CYS A 29 -6.24 14.88 -17.46
N SER A 30 -6.13 16.11 -16.99
CA SER A 30 -6.58 17.30 -17.71
C SER A 30 -5.70 17.65 -18.92
N ASN A 31 -4.48 17.09 -19.00
CA ASN A 31 -3.54 17.34 -20.10
C ASN A 31 -3.85 16.47 -21.34
N CYS A 32 -4.05 15.16 -21.15
CA CYS A 32 -4.34 14.24 -22.26
C CYS A 32 -5.77 13.68 -22.27
N SER A 33 -6.63 14.13 -21.36
CA SER A 33 -8.02 13.69 -21.19
C SER A 33 -8.20 12.19 -20.89
N LEU A 34 -7.14 11.49 -20.46
CA LEU A 34 -7.24 10.08 -20.06
C LEU A 34 -8.02 9.97 -18.74
N ILE A 35 -8.97 9.05 -18.70
CA ILE A 35 -9.78 8.73 -17.53
C ILE A 35 -9.52 7.27 -17.17
N TRP A 36 -9.21 7.00 -15.90
CA TRP A 36 -9.07 5.64 -15.39
C TRP A 36 -9.58 5.50 -13.96
N GLU A 37 -9.93 4.29 -13.60
CA GLU A 37 -10.41 3.97 -12.25
C GLU A 37 -9.26 3.41 -11.41
N ARG A 38 -9.23 3.80 -10.13
CA ARG A 38 -8.46 3.10 -9.11
C ARG A 38 -9.37 2.75 -7.93
N PRO A 39 -9.11 1.67 -7.21
CA PRO A 39 -9.81 1.35 -5.97
C PRO A 39 -9.70 2.50 -4.95
N ALA A 40 -10.81 2.85 -4.30
CA ALA A 40 -10.86 3.89 -3.26
C ALA A 40 -10.30 3.41 -1.91
N ALA A 41 -10.27 2.10 -1.70
CA ALA A 41 -9.69 1.44 -0.54
C ALA A 41 -8.65 0.41 -1.00
N PRO A 42 -7.62 0.14 -0.19
CA PRO A 42 -6.72 -0.98 -0.45
C PRO A 42 -7.53 -2.28 -0.50
N HIS A 43 -7.18 -3.14 -1.45
CA HIS A 43 -7.79 -4.44 -1.64
C HIS A 43 -6.69 -5.46 -1.90
N CYS A 44 -6.98 -6.73 -1.67
CA CYS A 44 -6.05 -7.81 -1.96
C CYS A 44 -5.97 -8.04 -3.47
N GLU A 45 -4.78 -7.90 -4.06
CA GLU A 45 -4.56 -8.16 -5.49
C GLU A 45 -4.76 -9.64 -5.87
N ARG A 46 -4.71 -10.56 -4.88
CA ARG A 46 -4.91 -12.00 -5.11
C ARG A 46 -6.37 -12.43 -5.13
N CYS A 47 -7.21 -11.87 -4.25
CA CYS A 47 -8.61 -12.32 -4.07
C CYS A 47 -9.66 -11.22 -4.20
N GLY A 48 -9.26 -9.97 -4.38
CA GLY A 48 -10.17 -8.82 -4.47
C GLY A 48 -10.80 -8.37 -3.15
N SER A 49 -10.57 -9.08 -2.04
CA SER A 49 -11.14 -8.72 -0.74
C SER A 49 -10.64 -7.36 -0.25
N THR A 50 -11.54 -6.57 0.32
CA THR A 50 -11.22 -5.33 1.05
C THR A 50 -10.83 -5.58 2.51
N ASP A 51 -10.87 -6.83 2.98
CA ASP A 51 -10.43 -7.22 4.32
C ASP A 51 -8.90 -7.34 4.37
N VAL A 52 -8.26 -6.17 4.34
CA VAL A 52 -6.82 -5.99 4.40
C VAL A 52 -6.41 -5.17 5.62
N VAL A 53 -5.22 -5.44 6.14
CA VAL A 53 -4.68 -4.80 7.34
C VAL A 53 -3.27 -4.28 7.09
N ALA A 54 -2.96 -3.16 7.74
CA ALA A 54 -1.59 -2.69 7.87
C ALA A 54 -0.81 -3.68 8.75
N HIS A 55 0.35 -4.14 8.26
CA HIS A 55 1.21 -5.10 8.92
C HIS A 55 2.64 -4.55 8.98
N PRO A 56 3.18 -4.24 10.17
CA PRO A 56 4.56 -3.79 10.33
C PRO A 56 5.56 -4.88 9.97
N VAL A 57 6.55 -4.53 9.15
CA VAL A 57 7.63 -5.43 8.75
C VAL A 57 8.98 -4.81 9.13
N PRO A 58 9.83 -5.53 9.88
CA PRO A 58 11.18 -5.07 10.17
C PRO A 58 12.09 -5.28 8.96
N LEU A 59 12.83 -4.23 8.58
CA LEU A 59 13.98 -4.35 7.71
C LEU A 59 15.18 -4.77 8.57
N ILE A 60 15.74 -5.93 8.28
CA ILE A 60 16.83 -6.51 9.05
C ILE A 60 18.10 -6.51 8.21
N GLU A 61 19.13 -5.86 8.73
CA GLU A 61 20.46 -5.87 8.12
C GLU A 61 21.42 -6.73 8.95
N ARG A 62 22.32 -7.44 8.27
CA ARG A 62 23.37 -8.25 8.91
C ARG A 62 24.56 -7.34 9.20
N SER A 63 24.90 -7.16 10.47
CA SER A 63 26.17 -6.54 10.86
C SER A 63 27.31 -7.56 10.73
N ARG A 64 28.56 -7.14 10.96
CA ARG A 64 29.71 -8.05 10.90
C ARG A 64 29.53 -9.21 11.90
N GLY A 65 29.50 -10.45 11.40
CA GLY A 65 29.32 -11.67 12.20
C GLY A 65 27.94 -12.31 12.01
N THR A 66 27.38 -12.89 13.08
CA THR A 66 26.07 -13.58 13.07
C THR A 66 24.92 -12.73 13.65
N GLN A 67 25.19 -11.47 14.00
CA GLN A 67 24.20 -10.59 14.60
C GLN A 67 23.26 -10.00 13.54
N MET A 68 21.96 -10.02 13.83
CA MET A 68 20.92 -9.39 13.04
C MET A 68 20.42 -8.15 13.80
N SER A 69 20.38 -7.01 13.12
CA SER A 69 19.87 -5.75 13.68
C SER A 69 18.70 -5.24 12.84
N ILE A 70 17.63 -4.83 13.50
CA ILE A 70 16.53 -4.12 12.83
C ILE A 70 17.04 -2.71 12.53
N THR A 71 17.09 -2.34 11.25
CA THR A 71 17.56 -1.02 10.81
C THR A 71 16.41 -0.08 10.47
N ALA A 72 15.26 -0.61 10.08
CA ALA A 72 14.04 0.15 9.85
C ALA A 72 12.79 -0.70 10.08
N MET A 73 11.64 -0.03 10.11
CA MET A 73 10.31 -0.64 10.07
C MET A 73 9.54 0.01 8.93
N HIS A 74 8.90 -0.79 8.09
CA HIS A 74 7.93 -0.31 7.10
C HIS A 74 6.58 -1.00 7.30
N VAL A 75 5.55 -0.48 6.65
CA VAL A 75 4.19 -1.02 6.74
C VAL A 75 3.82 -1.62 5.39
N GLU A 76 3.35 -2.85 5.42
CA GLU A 76 2.79 -3.54 4.26
C GLU A 76 1.29 -3.74 4.43
N THR A 77 0.56 -3.82 3.32
CA THR A 77 -0.85 -4.20 3.34
C THR A 77 -0.94 -5.72 3.18
N ARG A 78 -1.62 -6.41 4.10
CA ARG A 78 -1.81 -7.87 4.10
C ARG A 78 -3.27 -8.26 4.11
N CYS A 79 -3.64 -9.30 3.39
CA CYS A 79 -5.01 -9.78 3.32
C CYS A 79 -5.28 -10.81 4.42
N ARG A 80 -6.38 -10.62 5.18
CA ARG A 80 -6.77 -11.57 6.24
C ARG A 80 -7.15 -12.95 5.72
N ILE A 81 -7.45 -13.06 4.42
CA ILE A 81 -7.84 -14.32 3.78
C ILE A 81 -6.61 -15.00 3.17
N CYS A 82 -5.86 -14.29 2.33
CA CYS A 82 -4.74 -14.88 1.60
C CYS A 82 -3.47 -15.06 2.43
N ASP A 83 -3.29 -14.25 3.47
CA ASP A 83 -2.09 -14.23 4.32
C ASP A 83 -2.44 -14.64 5.77
N ALA A 84 -3.52 -15.42 5.93
CA ALA A 84 -4.08 -15.79 7.23
C ALA A 84 -3.07 -16.48 8.16
N ASP A 85 -2.25 -17.38 7.62
CA ASP A 85 -1.25 -18.12 8.38
C ASP A 85 -0.13 -17.20 8.88
N GLU A 86 0.40 -16.34 8.01
CA GLU A 86 1.44 -15.35 8.34
C GLU A 86 0.94 -14.35 9.40
N LEU A 87 -0.30 -13.86 9.25
CA LEU A 87 -0.94 -12.96 10.20
C LEU A 87 -1.22 -13.63 11.55
N ARG A 88 -1.46 -14.95 11.59
CA ARG A 88 -1.61 -15.70 12.84
C ARG A 88 -0.28 -15.85 13.59
N GLU A 89 0.81 -16.12 12.87
CA GLU A 89 2.13 -16.31 13.47
C GLU A 89 2.71 -14.99 14.01
N ARG A 90 2.52 -13.90 13.28
CA ARG A 90 3.19 -12.63 13.54
C ARG A 90 2.28 -11.58 14.19
N GLY A 91 0.97 -11.78 14.13
CA GLY A 91 -0.05 -10.82 14.56
C GLY A 91 -0.10 -9.58 13.67
N THR A 92 -1.04 -8.67 13.94
CA THR A 92 -1.11 -7.37 13.22
C THR A 92 -0.08 -6.35 13.72
N GLY A 93 0.71 -6.69 14.75
CA GLY A 93 1.70 -5.82 15.36
C GLY A 93 1.14 -4.53 15.97
N HIS A 94 1.96 -3.84 16.76
CA HIS A 94 1.70 -2.45 17.14
C HIS A 94 2.40 -1.54 16.11
N LEU A 95 1.64 -0.81 15.30
CA LEU A 95 2.24 0.24 14.46
C LEU A 95 2.72 1.40 15.35
N PRO A 96 4.00 1.80 15.28
CA PRO A 96 4.43 3.02 15.96
C PRO A 96 3.65 4.22 15.42
N PRO A 97 3.37 5.25 16.24
CA PRO A 97 2.51 6.38 15.85
C PRO A 97 2.96 7.13 14.58
N SER A 98 4.26 7.10 14.27
CA SER A 98 4.82 7.71 13.06
C SER A 98 4.50 6.95 11.76
N LEU A 99 3.99 5.73 11.86
CA LEU A 99 3.62 4.88 10.74
C LEU A 99 2.11 4.62 10.63
N GLN A 100 1.32 5.06 11.62
CA GLN A 100 -0.16 5.02 11.62
C GLN A 100 -0.74 6.03 10.62
#